data_AF-K2KSM6-F1
#
_entry.id   AF-K2KSM6-F1
#
_cell.length_a   1.000
_cell.length_b   1.000
_cell.length_c   1.000
_cell.angle_alpha   90.00
_cell.angle_beta   90.00
_cell.angle_gamma   90.00
#
_symmetry.space_group_name_H-M   'P 1'
#
loop_
_entity.id
_entity.type
_entity.pdbx_description
1 polymer ?
#
loop_
_entity_poly.entity_id
_entity_poly.type
_entity_poly.pdbx_seq_one_letter_code
_entity_poly.pdbx_strand_id
1 'polypeptide(L)'
;MNNDSNLSLAPRIDDSVIREYLQENPDFFQRHDDLIAQLNLPHQQKGAVSLVERQQQKLRERVRELEEEITELMVNARRNEELFKQYSELYVKLLHSRDLDEVAQSLRQTFAEKLAMPALSLKFFDSPLELGEQYAFAADTHKQLLSKRFTDDSIYLGRLTQNEQRLLFQDEAIASVALLLLGRQGELGMLAIGSHDPSHFEPAMDQLLISQLQALLSVTLPGVLGVQRD
;
A
#
# COMPACT_ATOMS: atom_id res chain seq x y z
N MET A 1 -38.23 58.74 -68.86
CA MET A 1 -38.15 59.11 -67.43
C MET A 1 -37.41 58.00 -66.72
N ASN A 2 -36.25 58.35 -66.16
CA ASN A 2 -35.35 57.50 -65.40
C ASN A 2 -36.05 56.87 -64.19
N ASN A 3 -35.64 55.67 -63.80
CA ASN A 3 -34.88 55.56 -62.54
C ASN A 3 -34.08 54.25 -62.48
N ASP A 4 -32.78 54.41 -62.31
CA ASP A 4 -31.83 53.37 -61.91
C ASP A 4 -32.20 52.77 -60.56
N SER A 5 -31.95 51.47 -60.38
CA SER A 5 -31.72 50.85 -59.07
C SER A 5 -30.87 49.59 -59.26
N ASN A 6 -29.60 49.83 -59.54
CA ASN A 6 -28.51 48.87 -59.44
C ASN A 6 -28.37 48.46 -57.96
N LEU A 7 -28.49 47.17 -57.61
CA LEU A 7 -28.04 46.68 -56.29
C LEU A 7 -27.44 45.26 -56.38
N SER A 8 -26.11 45.27 -56.49
CA SER A 8 -25.13 44.28 -56.00
C SER A 8 -25.27 42.83 -56.46
N LEU A 9 -24.65 42.50 -57.60
CA LEU A 9 -24.01 41.19 -57.76
C LEU A 9 -22.80 41.14 -56.80
N ALA A 10 -23.00 40.60 -55.59
CA ALA A 10 -21.87 40.17 -54.77
C ALA A 10 -21.06 39.15 -55.58
N PRO A 11 -19.72 39.20 -55.56
CA PRO A 11 -18.92 38.20 -56.24
C PRO A 11 -19.26 36.83 -55.63
N ARG A 12 -19.91 35.97 -56.41
CA ARG A 12 -20.02 34.55 -56.06
C ARG A 12 -18.63 33.96 -56.27
N ILE A 13 -17.84 33.98 -55.21
CA ILE A 13 -16.58 33.24 -55.16
C ILE A 13 -16.94 31.77 -55.37
N ASP A 14 -16.24 31.13 -56.30
CA ASP A 14 -16.42 29.72 -56.60
C ASP A 14 -15.98 28.88 -55.39
N ASP A 15 -16.82 27.92 -55.01
CA ASP A 15 -16.56 26.98 -53.91
C ASP A 15 -15.20 26.28 -54.04
N SER A 16 -14.76 26.06 -55.28
CA SER A 16 -13.47 25.44 -55.60
C SER A 16 -12.29 26.27 -55.09
N VAL A 17 -12.39 27.60 -55.21
CA VAL A 17 -11.37 28.55 -54.78
C VAL A 17 -11.36 28.66 -53.25
N ILE A 18 -12.55 28.66 -52.62
CA ILE A 18 -12.67 28.66 -51.16
C ILE A 18 -12.05 27.38 -50.57
N ARG A 19 -12.28 26.24 -51.21
CA ARG A 19 -11.71 24.95 -50.81
C ARG A 19 -10.18 24.95 -50.87
N GLU A 20 -9.61 25.38 -51.99
CA GLU A 20 -8.15 25.42 -52.18
C GLU A 20 -7.51 26.37 -51.16
N TYR A 21 -8.12 27.54 -50.96
CA TYR A 21 -7.67 28.52 -49.96
C TYR A 21 -7.68 27.96 -48.53
N LEU A 22 -8.74 27.26 -48.11
CA LEU A 22 -8.80 26.63 -46.78
C LEU A 22 -7.84 25.45 -46.61
N GLN A 23 -7.49 24.75 -47.70
CA GLN A 23 -6.48 23.69 -47.67
C GLN A 23 -5.06 24.25 -47.49
N GLU A 24 -4.76 25.37 -48.13
CA GLU A 24 -3.47 26.05 -48.01
C GLU A 24 -3.32 26.82 -46.68
N ASN A 25 -4.43 27.15 -46.01
CA ASN A 25 -4.46 27.95 -44.77
C ASN A 25 -5.19 27.20 -43.64
N PRO A 26 -4.59 26.14 -43.06
CA PRO A 26 -5.24 25.32 -42.04
C PRO A 26 -5.51 26.05 -40.70
N ASP A 27 -4.80 27.15 -40.45
CA ASP A 27 -4.94 28.01 -39.28
C ASP A 27 -6.04 29.09 -39.45
N PHE A 28 -6.67 29.17 -40.63
CA PHE A 28 -7.65 30.21 -40.97
C PHE A 28 -8.76 30.35 -39.92
N PHE A 29 -9.30 29.23 -39.44
CA PHE A 29 -10.36 29.24 -38.43
C PHE A 29 -9.86 29.59 -37.02
N GLN A 30 -8.57 29.40 -36.72
CA GLN A 30 -7.99 29.87 -35.45
C GLN A 30 -7.78 31.39 -35.44
N ARG A 31 -7.58 32.00 -36.61
CA ARG A 31 -7.45 33.47 -36.75
C ARG A 31 -8.80 34.18 -36.79
N HIS A 32 -9.87 33.43 -37.05
CA HIS A 32 -11.24 33.94 -37.23
C HIS A 32 -12.25 33.09 -36.43
N ASP A 33 -12.04 33.02 -35.11
CA ASP A 33 -12.89 32.28 -34.16
C ASP A 33 -14.36 32.74 -34.19
N ASP A 34 -14.59 34.01 -34.53
CA ASP A 34 -15.91 34.63 -34.69
C ASP A 34 -16.72 34.01 -35.84
N LEU A 35 -16.06 33.49 -36.87
CA LEU A 35 -16.70 32.77 -37.97
C LEU A 35 -17.13 31.36 -37.54
N ILE A 36 -16.34 30.68 -36.69
CA ILE A 36 -16.71 29.37 -36.13
C ILE A 36 -18.00 29.47 -35.32
N ALA A 37 -18.14 30.52 -34.51
CA ALA A 37 -19.32 30.73 -33.67
C ALA A 37 -20.61 30.96 -34.48
N GLN A 38 -20.50 31.41 -35.73
CA GLN A 38 -21.62 31.71 -36.63
C GLN A 38 -21.91 30.57 -37.63
N LEU A 39 -21.00 29.61 -37.75
CA LEU A 39 -21.14 28.43 -38.61
C LEU A 39 -22.17 27.47 -38.04
N ASN A 40 -23.39 27.55 -38.57
CA ASN A 40 -24.43 26.59 -38.28
C ASN A 40 -24.19 25.36 -39.15
N LEU A 41 -23.44 24.38 -38.63
CA LEU A 41 -23.14 23.10 -39.30
C LEU A 41 -24.18 22.05 -38.88
N PRO A 42 -25.28 21.88 -39.64
CA PRO A 42 -26.21 20.79 -39.37
C PRO A 42 -25.49 19.45 -39.55
N HIS A 43 -25.37 18.73 -38.45
CA HIS A 43 -24.67 17.45 -38.37
C HIS A 43 -25.48 16.36 -39.10
N GLN A 44 -25.30 16.24 -40.42
CA GLN A 44 -26.00 15.25 -41.24
C GLN A 44 -25.20 13.99 -41.59
N GLN A 45 -23.93 13.86 -41.21
CA GLN A 45 -23.15 12.67 -41.57
C GLN A 45 -22.60 11.89 -40.36
N LYS A 46 -23.28 10.77 -40.09
CA LYS A 46 -22.73 9.60 -39.39
C LYS A 46 -21.40 9.21 -40.04
N GLY A 47 -20.26 9.46 -39.38
CA GLY A 47 -19.01 8.81 -39.80
C GLY A 47 -17.69 9.48 -39.42
N ALA A 48 -17.66 10.80 -39.15
CA ALA A 48 -16.43 11.48 -38.75
C ALA A 48 -16.53 11.93 -37.29
N VAL A 49 -15.93 11.17 -36.38
CA VAL A 49 -15.79 11.60 -34.97
C VAL A 49 -14.95 12.87 -34.96
N SER A 50 -15.49 13.96 -34.40
CA SER A 50 -14.74 15.22 -34.31
C SER A 50 -13.47 14.99 -33.48
N LEU A 51 -12.33 15.50 -33.94
CA LEU A 51 -11.07 15.43 -33.18
C LEU A 51 -11.24 15.97 -31.75
N VAL A 52 -12.11 16.96 -31.57
CA VAL A 52 -12.47 17.54 -30.27
C VAL A 52 -13.27 16.55 -29.41
N GLU A 53 -14.22 15.81 -29.98
CA GLU A 53 -14.97 14.77 -29.26
C GLU A 53 -14.04 13.63 -28.83
N ARG A 54 -13.11 13.22 -29.71
CA ARG A 54 -12.12 12.19 -29.39
C ARG A 54 -11.14 12.66 -28.31
N GLN A 55 -10.72 13.91 -28.34
CA GLN A 55 -9.88 14.53 -27.31
C GLN A 55 -10.62 14.63 -25.98
N GLN A 56 -11.89 15.05 -25.99
CA GLN A 56 -12.72 15.12 -24.80
C GLN A 56 -12.97 13.73 -24.21
N GLN A 57 -13.19 12.71 -25.05
CA GLN A 57 -13.31 11.32 -24.61
C GLN A 57 -12.04 10.86 -23.89
N LYS A 58 -10.86 11.06 -24.50
CA LYS A 58 -9.57 10.72 -23.87
C LYS A 58 -9.34 11.46 -22.55
N LEU A 59 -9.73 12.72 -22.46
CA LEU A 59 -9.62 13.49 -21.22
C LEU A 59 -10.52 12.92 -20.13
N ARG A 60 -11.77 12.56 -20.47
CA ARG A 60 -12.70 11.91 -19.52
C ARG A 60 -12.19 10.55 -19.06
N GLU A 61 -11.61 9.75 -19.97
CA GLU A 61 -10.97 8.47 -19.64
C GLU A 61 -9.81 8.71 -18.66
N ARG A 62 -8.92 9.69 -18.96
CA ARG A 62 -7.81 10.02 -18.07
C ARG A 62 -8.23 10.54 -16.70
N VAL A 63 -9.29 11.35 -16.63
CA VAL A 63 -9.85 11.82 -15.35
C VAL A 63 -10.36 10.64 -14.53
N ARG A 64 -11.06 9.69 -15.14
CA ARG A 64 -11.53 8.49 -14.44
C ARG A 64 -10.38 7.63 -13.92
N GLU A 65 -9.35 7.40 -14.74
CA GLU A 65 -8.14 6.67 -14.31
C GLU A 65 -7.49 7.34 -13.10
N LEU A 66 -7.37 8.67 -13.11
CA LEU A 66 -6.80 9.42 -11.99
C LEU A 66 -7.69 9.40 -10.75
N GLU A 67 -9.01 9.45 -10.91
CA GLU A 67 -9.96 9.31 -9.79
C GLU A 67 -9.87 7.92 -9.15
N GLU A 68 -9.71 6.86 -9.94
CA GLU A 68 -9.48 5.50 -9.48
C GLU A 68 -8.14 5.39 -8.72
N GLU A 69 -7.05 5.91 -9.29
CA GLU A 69 -5.73 5.93 -8.66
C GLU A 69 -5.74 6.70 -7.32
N ILE A 70 -6.37 7.88 -7.27
CA ILE A 70 -6.54 8.64 -6.02
C ILE A 70 -7.35 7.85 -5.00
N THR A 71 -8.41 7.17 -5.43
CA THR A 71 -9.25 6.36 -4.54
C THR A 71 -8.44 5.21 -3.93
N GLU A 72 -7.63 4.52 -4.73
CA GLU A 72 -6.72 3.46 -4.25
C GLU A 72 -5.69 4.01 -3.25
N LEU A 73 -5.06 5.16 -3.55
CA LEU A 73 -4.14 5.82 -2.65
C LEU A 73 -4.81 6.20 -1.32
N MET A 74 -6.04 6.73 -1.35
CA MET A 74 -6.80 7.06 -0.15
C MET A 74 -7.15 5.84 0.69
N VAL A 75 -7.55 4.73 0.04
CA VAL A 75 -7.83 3.46 0.74
C VAL A 75 -6.57 2.94 1.43
N ASN A 76 -5.43 2.96 0.75
CA ASN A 76 -4.14 2.54 1.30
C ASN A 76 -3.71 3.46 2.46
N ALA A 77 -3.83 4.78 2.30
CA ALA A 77 -3.52 5.75 3.35
C ALA A 77 -4.36 5.51 4.60
N ARG A 78 -5.67 5.29 4.45
CA ARG A 78 -6.58 5.01 5.56
C ARG A 78 -6.24 3.69 6.27
N ARG A 79 -5.87 2.65 5.50
CA ARG A 79 -5.41 1.37 6.06
C ARG A 79 -4.12 1.56 6.87
N ASN A 80 -3.17 2.32 6.34
CA ASN A 80 -1.90 2.60 7.02
C ASN A 80 -2.09 3.41 8.30
N GLU A 81 -2.98 4.42 8.28
CA GLU A 81 -3.33 5.20 9.47
C GLU A 81 -3.96 4.32 10.56
N GLU A 82 -4.88 3.43 10.18
CA GLU A 82 -5.48 2.49 11.13
C GLU A 82 -4.43 1.55 11.72
N LEU A 83 -3.54 0.97 10.89
CA LEU A 83 -2.43 0.15 11.35
C LEU A 83 -1.55 0.91 12.35
N PHE A 84 -1.14 2.13 12.02
CA PHE A 84 -0.32 2.97 12.89
C PHE A 84 -1.01 3.23 14.25
N LYS A 85 -2.32 3.48 14.24
CA LYS A 85 -3.11 3.67 15.46
C LYS A 85 -3.13 2.41 16.32
N GLN A 86 -3.37 1.23 15.73
CA GLN A 86 -3.38 -0.04 16.47
C GLN A 86 -2.01 -0.33 17.11
N TYR A 87 -0.92 -0.08 16.40
CA TYR A 87 0.44 -0.21 16.95
C TYR A 87 0.71 0.80 18.07
N SER A 88 0.28 2.06 17.91
CA SER A 88 0.45 3.10 18.93
C SER A 88 -0.29 2.74 20.24
N GLU A 89 -1.52 2.25 20.13
CA GLU A 89 -2.29 1.77 21.29
C GLU A 89 -1.61 0.56 21.96
N LEU A 90 -1.06 -0.36 21.16
CA LEU A 90 -0.29 -1.49 21.68
C LEU A 90 0.97 -1.02 22.43
N TYR A 91 1.72 -0.05 21.90
CA TYR A 91 2.93 0.45 22.55
C TYR A 91 2.64 1.01 23.95
N VAL A 92 1.53 1.76 24.09
CA VAL A 92 1.09 2.26 25.40
C VAL A 92 0.78 1.11 26.36
N LYS A 93 0.07 0.07 25.90
CA LYS A 93 -0.24 -1.12 26.73
C LYS A 93 1.02 -1.86 27.17
N LEU A 94 1.97 -2.05 26.25
CA LEU A 94 3.24 -2.73 26.53
C LEU A 94 4.09 -1.96 27.56
N LEU A 95 4.11 -0.63 27.48
CA LEU A 95 4.83 0.20 28.45
C LEU A 95 4.22 0.17 29.87
N HIS A 96 2.92 -0.14 29.98
CA HIS A 96 2.24 -0.27 31.27
C HIS A 96 2.24 -1.70 31.83
N SER A 97 2.66 -2.69 31.04
CA SER A 97 2.68 -4.10 31.43
C SER A 97 3.73 -4.36 32.51
N ARG A 98 3.38 -5.14 33.52
CA ARG A 98 4.20 -5.42 34.71
C ARG A 98 4.79 -6.82 34.73
N ASP A 99 4.16 -7.75 34.04
CA ASP A 99 4.59 -9.13 33.93
C ASP A 99 4.56 -9.62 32.47
N LEU A 100 5.19 -10.77 32.24
CA LEU A 100 5.36 -11.33 30.89
C LEU A 100 4.01 -11.73 30.29
N ASP A 101 3.08 -12.18 31.12
CA ASP A 101 1.77 -12.64 30.68
C ASP A 101 0.91 -11.47 30.20
N GLU A 102 0.96 -10.30 30.86
CA GLU A 102 0.32 -9.06 30.40
C GLU A 102 0.86 -8.61 29.04
N VAL A 103 2.17 -8.71 28.82
CA VAL A 103 2.80 -8.41 27.52
C VAL A 103 2.31 -9.38 26.45
N ALA A 104 2.39 -10.69 26.71
CA ALA A 104 1.98 -11.71 25.77
C ALA A 104 0.47 -11.62 25.44
N GLN A 105 -0.37 -11.34 26.44
CA GLN A 105 -1.80 -11.13 26.27
C GLN A 105 -2.09 -9.89 25.44
N SER A 106 -1.41 -8.75 25.72
CA SER A 106 -1.59 -7.51 24.96
C SER A 106 -1.22 -7.68 23.47
N LEU A 107 -0.13 -8.42 23.21
CA LEU A 107 0.29 -8.79 21.86
C LEU A 107 -0.77 -9.65 21.17
N ARG A 108 -1.16 -10.78 21.79
CA ARG A 108 -2.15 -11.71 21.23
C ARG A 108 -3.48 -11.02 20.94
N GLN A 109 -3.97 -10.22 21.89
CA GLN A 109 -5.24 -9.51 21.72
C GLN A 109 -5.17 -8.53 20.55
N THR A 110 -4.12 -7.71 20.47
CA THR A 110 -4.00 -6.73 19.38
C THR A 110 -3.85 -7.41 18.03
N PHE A 111 -2.97 -8.42 17.92
CA PHE A 111 -2.74 -9.11 16.66
C PHE A 111 -3.96 -9.91 16.20
N ALA A 112 -4.65 -10.62 17.11
CA ALA A 112 -5.84 -11.38 16.76
C ALA A 112 -7.06 -10.48 16.48
N GLU A 113 -7.37 -9.54 17.37
CA GLU A 113 -8.63 -8.78 17.28
C GLU A 113 -8.54 -7.56 16.36
N LYS A 114 -7.36 -6.91 16.28
CA LYS A 114 -7.20 -5.64 15.55
C LYS A 114 -6.49 -5.79 14.22
N LEU A 115 -5.55 -6.71 14.12
CA LEU A 115 -4.74 -6.92 12.92
C LEU A 115 -5.14 -8.17 12.13
N ALA A 116 -6.12 -8.94 12.62
CA ALA A 116 -6.59 -10.19 12.01
C ALA A 116 -5.47 -11.21 11.74
N MET A 117 -4.47 -11.25 12.61
CA MET A 117 -3.33 -12.16 12.59
C MET A 117 -3.25 -12.93 13.91
N PRO A 118 -4.04 -14.02 14.07
CA PRO A 118 -4.11 -14.76 15.34
C PRO A 118 -2.82 -15.55 15.64
N ALA A 119 -2.07 -15.91 14.59
CA ALA A 119 -0.83 -16.67 14.70
C ALA A 119 0.29 -15.82 15.30
N LEU A 120 0.46 -15.88 16.63
CA LEU A 120 1.52 -15.16 17.34
C LEU A 120 2.20 -16.07 18.37
N SER A 121 3.53 -16.12 18.31
CA SER A 121 4.36 -16.95 19.20
C SER A 121 5.53 -16.12 19.73
N LEU A 122 5.63 -16.00 21.04
CA LEU A 122 6.74 -15.34 21.75
C LEU A 122 7.57 -16.42 22.42
N LYS A 123 8.86 -16.48 22.10
CA LYS A 123 9.78 -17.49 22.61
C LYS A 123 11.07 -16.85 23.12
N PHE A 124 11.67 -17.39 24.17
CA PHE A 124 12.93 -16.90 24.73
C PHE A 124 14.07 -17.89 24.50
N PHE A 125 15.29 -17.38 24.32
CA PHE A 125 16.50 -18.20 24.22
C PHE A 125 17.11 -18.31 25.62
N ASP A 126 17.38 -19.54 26.07
CA ASP A 126 18.15 -19.87 27.28
C ASP A 126 17.91 -18.91 28.46
N SER A 127 16.65 -18.70 28.84
CA SER A 127 16.30 -17.83 29.97
C SER A 127 16.76 -18.46 31.30
N PRO A 128 17.41 -17.71 32.20
CA PRO A 128 17.75 -18.20 33.54
C PRO A 128 16.52 -18.38 34.45
N LEU A 129 15.34 -17.97 33.99
CA LEU A 129 14.07 -18.09 34.69
C LEU A 129 13.29 -19.30 34.17
N GLU A 130 12.60 -20.01 35.07
CA GLU A 130 11.63 -21.05 34.67
C GLU A 130 10.43 -20.39 33.99
N LEU A 131 10.50 -20.31 32.66
CA LEU A 131 9.41 -19.86 31.81
C LEU A 131 8.46 -21.03 31.54
N GLY A 132 7.16 -20.75 31.43
CA GLY A 132 6.18 -21.75 31.00
C GLY A 132 6.53 -22.32 29.63
N GLU A 133 6.18 -23.59 29.37
CA GLU A 133 6.52 -24.31 28.12
C GLU A 133 6.11 -23.55 26.84
N GLN A 134 5.04 -22.75 26.93
CA GLN A 134 4.57 -21.88 25.84
C GLN A 134 5.60 -20.84 25.38
N TYR A 135 6.50 -20.40 26.26
CA TYR A 135 7.54 -19.41 25.99
C TYR A 135 8.92 -20.03 25.73
N ALA A 136 9.07 -21.34 25.89
CA ALA A 136 10.33 -22.05 25.68
C ALA A 136 10.38 -22.72 24.29
N PHE A 137 11.59 -22.88 23.76
CA PHE A 137 11.83 -23.77 22.63
C PHE A 137 12.07 -25.20 23.13
N ALA A 138 11.66 -26.20 22.35
CA ALA A 138 12.20 -27.55 22.51
C ALA A 138 13.71 -27.50 22.24
N ALA A 139 14.52 -28.05 23.16
CA ALA A 139 15.98 -27.89 23.22
C ALA A 139 16.68 -27.93 21.83
N ASP A 140 17.60 -26.99 21.62
CA ASP A 140 18.45 -26.78 20.42
C ASP A 140 17.77 -26.49 19.06
N THR A 141 16.43 -26.52 18.96
CA THR A 141 15.73 -26.22 17.69
C THR A 141 15.87 -24.76 17.24
N HIS A 142 16.01 -23.83 18.18
CA HIS A 142 16.16 -22.40 17.89
C HIS A 142 17.47 -22.07 17.15
N LYS A 143 18.58 -22.77 17.45
CA LYS A 143 19.90 -22.52 16.83
C LYS A 143 19.88 -22.74 15.31
N GLN A 144 19.12 -23.74 14.85
CA GLN A 144 18.97 -24.03 13.42
C GLN A 144 18.14 -22.96 12.69
N LEU A 145 17.11 -22.41 13.35
CA LEU A 145 16.30 -21.32 12.81
C LEU A 145 17.12 -20.03 12.73
N LEU A 146 17.83 -19.69 13.81
CA LEU A 146 18.71 -18.53 13.90
C LEU A 146 19.75 -18.53 12.78
N SER A 147 20.52 -19.62 12.66
CA SER A 147 21.58 -19.75 11.65
C SER A 147 21.09 -19.74 10.20
N LYS A 148 19.84 -20.12 9.93
CA LYS A 148 19.29 -20.14 8.57
C LYS A 148 18.64 -18.82 8.15
N ARG A 149 18.09 -18.05 9.10
CA ARG A 149 17.19 -16.92 8.80
C ARG A 149 17.74 -15.56 9.24
N PHE A 150 18.68 -15.53 10.18
CA PHE A 150 19.18 -14.31 10.82
C PHE A 150 20.70 -14.18 10.68
N THR A 151 21.19 -14.17 9.44
CA THR A 151 22.63 -14.08 9.16
C THR A 151 23.17 -12.66 9.35
N ASP A 152 22.50 -11.66 8.78
CA ASP A 152 22.93 -10.25 8.80
C ASP A 152 21.88 -9.30 9.39
N ASP A 153 20.63 -9.74 9.52
CA ASP A 153 19.52 -8.92 10.00
C ASP A 153 18.80 -9.59 11.17
N SER A 154 18.21 -8.76 12.03
CA SER A 154 17.45 -9.16 13.21
C SER A 154 15.96 -9.35 12.92
N ILE A 155 15.53 -9.05 11.69
CA ILE A 155 14.17 -9.21 11.18
C ILE A 155 14.21 -10.13 9.95
N TYR A 156 13.32 -11.12 9.92
CA TYR A 156 13.11 -11.97 8.76
C TYR A 156 11.64 -11.90 8.32
N LEU A 157 11.40 -11.54 7.06
CA LEU A 157 10.08 -11.58 6.41
C LEU A 157 10.09 -12.63 5.30
N GLY A 158 9.07 -13.47 5.25
CA GLY A 158 8.89 -14.39 4.13
C GLY A 158 8.13 -15.67 4.48
N ARG A 159 8.62 -16.80 3.99
CA ARG A 159 7.95 -18.10 4.13
C ARG A 159 8.81 -19.08 4.92
N LEU A 160 8.14 -19.87 5.75
CA LEU A 160 8.75 -20.96 6.51
C LEU A 160 8.44 -22.31 5.90
N THR A 161 9.33 -23.26 6.18
CA THR A 161 9.09 -24.67 5.91
C THR A 161 8.04 -25.21 6.89
N GLN A 162 7.32 -26.28 6.54
CA GLN A 162 6.30 -26.89 7.42
C GLN A 162 6.85 -27.27 8.80
N ASN A 163 8.11 -27.71 8.88
CA ASN A 163 8.75 -28.05 10.16
C ASN A 163 8.96 -26.82 11.05
N GLU A 164 9.42 -25.70 10.46
CA GLU A 164 9.59 -24.42 11.17
C GLU A 164 8.23 -23.86 11.60
N GLN A 165 7.20 -23.98 10.76
CA GLN A 165 5.83 -23.57 11.10
C GLN A 165 5.28 -24.35 12.28
N ARG A 166 5.41 -25.69 12.29
CA ARG A 166 4.95 -26.53 13.41
C ARG A 166 5.68 -26.20 14.71
N LEU A 167 6.96 -25.83 14.63
CA LEU A 167 7.73 -25.44 15.80
C LEU A 167 7.21 -24.13 16.43
N LEU A 168 6.81 -23.17 15.61
CA LEU A 168 6.43 -21.83 16.06
C LEU A 168 4.93 -21.68 16.33
N PHE A 169 4.09 -22.32 15.53
CA PHE A 169 2.64 -22.12 15.48
C PHE A 169 1.83 -23.43 15.60
N GLN A 170 2.50 -24.55 15.90
CA GLN A 170 1.89 -25.88 16.10
C GLN A 170 1.09 -26.38 14.89
N ASP A 171 -0.21 -26.08 14.80
CA ASP A 171 -1.12 -26.62 13.78
C ASP A 171 -1.75 -25.55 12.86
N GLU A 172 -1.38 -24.27 12.99
CA GLU A 172 -1.88 -23.22 12.12
C GLU A 172 -1.16 -23.19 10.75
N ALA A 173 -1.96 -23.27 9.68
CA ALA A 173 -1.47 -23.14 8.31
C ALA A 173 -1.23 -21.66 7.97
N ILE A 174 0.04 -21.27 7.96
CA ILE A 174 0.49 -19.88 7.74
C ILE A 174 1.10 -19.75 6.36
N ALA A 175 0.75 -18.69 5.63
CA ALA A 175 1.23 -18.45 4.27
C ALA A 175 2.47 -17.55 4.23
N SER A 176 2.57 -16.59 5.15
CA SER A 176 3.73 -15.70 5.33
C SER A 176 4.01 -15.44 6.81
N VAL A 177 5.26 -15.14 7.15
CA VAL A 177 5.72 -14.92 8.52
C VAL A 177 6.59 -13.67 8.63
N ALA A 178 6.53 -13.01 9.78
CA ALA A 178 7.55 -12.12 10.29
C ALA A 178 8.19 -12.73 11.55
N LEU A 179 9.51 -12.83 11.56
CA LEU A 179 10.29 -13.26 12.72
C LEU A 179 11.21 -12.12 13.18
N LEU A 180 11.20 -11.82 14.47
CA LEU A 180 11.92 -10.70 15.07
C LEU A 180 12.78 -11.19 16.23
N LEU A 181 14.08 -10.93 16.19
CA LEU A 181 14.95 -11.19 17.33
C LEU A 181 14.79 -10.09 18.38
N LEU A 182 14.73 -10.50 19.63
CA LEU A 182 14.53 -9.64 20.79
C LEU A 182 15.82 -9.62 21.62
N GLY A 183 16.09 -8.47 22.23
CA GLY A 183 17.35 -8.18 22.91
C GLY A 183 18.17 -7.14 22.17
N ARG A 184 19.32 -6.77 22.75
CA ARG A 184 20.18 -5.71 22.17
C ARG A 184 20.99 -6.23 20.98
N GLN A 185 21.26 -7.53 20.96
CA GLN A 185 21.94 -8.32 19.93
C GLN A 185 21.12 -9.55 19.51
N GLY A 186 19.83 -9.63 19.87
CA GLY A 186 18.97 -10.78 19.56
C GLY A 186 19.12 -11.99 20.48
N GLU A 187 19.74 -11.79 21.64
CA GLU A 187 20.09 -12.81 22.64
C GLU A 187 18.92 -13.23 23.53
N LEU A 188 17.88 -12.40 23.64
CA LEU A 188 16.83 -12.58 24.64
C LEU A 188 15.73 -13.53 24.15
N GLY A 189 15.36 -13.45 22.88
CA GLY A 189 14.31 -14.30 22.33
C GLY A 189 13.89 -13.93 20.91
N MET A 190 12.72 -14.41 20.53
CA MET A 190 12.12 -14.15 19.23
C MET A 190 10.60 -13.96 19.34
N LEU A 191 10.08 -12.99 18.59
CA LEU A 191 8.65 -12.87 18.29
C LEU A 191 8.40 -13.39 16.87
N ALA A 192 7.47 -14.32 16.73
CA ALA A 192 7.00 -14.85 15.45
C ALA A 192 5.54 -14.46 15.23
N ILE A 193 5.26 -13.83 14.09
CA ILE A 193 3.93 -13.40 13.68
C ILE A 193 3.62 -14.07 12.34
N GLY A 194 2.51 -14.81 12.28
CA GLY A 194 2.03 -15.49 11.08
C GLY A 194 0.83 -14.79 10.47
N SER A 195 0.76 -14.82 9.14
CA SER A 195 -0.42 -14.40 8.38
C SER A 195 -0.86 -15.50 7.41
N HIS A 196 -2.17 -15.63 7.23
CA HIS A 196 -2.75 -16.51 6.21
C HIS A 196 -2.63 -15.92 4.79
N ASP A 197 -2.28 -14.64 4.68
CA ASP A 197 -2.04 -13.96 3.41
C ASP A 197 -0.56 -14.13 2.99
N PRO A 198 -0.27 -14.77 1.83
CA PRO A 198 1.10 -14.98 1.35
C PRO A 198 1.83 -13.69 0.96
N SER A 199 1.10 -12.60 0.70
CA SER A 199 1.65 -11.30 0.28
C SER A 199 1.77 -10.30 1.41
N HIS A 200 1.36 -10.67 2.63
CA HIS A 200 1.44 -9.78 3.78
C HIS A 200 2.89 -9.53 4.21
N PHE A 201 3.65 -10.59 4.53
CA PHE A 201 5.05 -10.47 4.93
C PHE A 201 6.02 -10.74 3.77
N GLU A 202 5.94 -9.93 2.73
CA GLU A 202 6.91 -9.96 1.64
C GLU A 202 8.19 -9.19 2.01
N PRO A 203 9.37 -9.58 1.50
CA PRO A 203 10.62 -8.88 1.78
C PRO A 203 10.64 -7.39 1.38
N ALA A 204 9.78 -7.00 0.43
CA ALA A 204 9.62 -5.61 -0.03
C ALA A 204 8.69 -4.77 0.88
N MET A 205 8.02 -5.38 1.86
CA MET A 205 7.14 -4.67 2.79
C MET A 205 7.95 -3.70 3.65
N ASP A 206 7.37 -2.53 3.92
CA ASP A 206 7.90 -1.60 4.91
C ASP A 206 7.98 -2.27 6.29
N GLN A 207 9.16 -2.23 6.91
CA GLN A 207 9.45 -2.85 8.18
C GLN A 207 9.37 -1.87 9.36
N LEU A 208 8.97 -0.61 9.14
CA LEU A 208 9.01 0.44 10.15
C LEU A 208 8.23 0.09 11.43
N LEU A 209 6.97 -0.31 11.32
CA LEU A 209 6.15 -0.63 12.50
C LEU A 209 6.65 -1.87 13.25
N ILE A 210 7.14 -2.85 12.49
CA ILE A 210 7.64 -4.12 13.02
C ILE A 210 8.99 -3.92 13.73
N SER A 211 9.90 -3.13 13.14
CA SER A 211 11.18 -2.77 13.75
C SER A 211 11.00 -1.90 15.00
N GLN A 212 10.01 -0.99 15.00
CA GLN A 212 9.64 -0.23 16.20
C GLN A 212 9.09 -1.15 17.30
N LEU A 213 8.24 -2.12 16.95
CA LEU A 213 7.73 -3.10 17.91
C LEU A 213 8.87 -3.96 18.47
N GLN A 214 9.78 -4.43 17.62
CA GLN A 214 10.98 -5.17 18.04
C GLN A 214 11.81 -4.34 19.03
N ALA A 215 12.13 -3.10 18.69
CA ALA A 215 12.91 -2.21 19.56
C ALA A 215 12.23 -1.99 20.92
N LEU A 216 10.92 -1.78 20.94
CA LEU A 216 10.16 -1.60 22.17
C LEU A 216 10.18 -2.87 23.04
N LEU A 217 9.95 -4.03 22.44
CA LEU A 217 9.97 -5.32 23.16
C LEU A 217 11.37 -5.63 23.71
N SER A 218 12.42 -5.36 22.94
CA SER A 218 13.81 -5.51 23.41
C SER A 218 14.15 -4.66 24.63
N VAL A 219 13.47 -3.53 24.83
CA VAL A 219 13.68 -2.64 25.97
C VAL A 219 12.77 -2.95 27.16
N THR A 220 11.54 -3.41 26.90
CA THR A 220 10.51 -3.66 27.92
C THR A 220 10.66 -5.04 28.56
N LEU A 221 10.93 -6.07 27.75
CA LEU A 221 11.01 -7.46 28.23
C LEU A 221 12.07 -7.69 29.32
N PRO A 222 13.31 -7.15 29.25
CA PRO A 222 14.27 -7.32 30.34
C PRO A 222 13.74 -6.83 31.69
N GLY A 223 13.05 -5.68 31.72
CA GLY A 223 12.48 -5.10 32.93
C GLY A 223 11.35 -5.95 33.51
N VAL A 224 10.54 -6.53 32.63
CA VAL A 224 9.41 -7.42 32.99
C VAL A 224 9.89 -8.80 33.45
N LEU A 225 10.98 -9.30 32.86
CA LEU A 225 11.63 -10.55 33.27
C LEU A 225 12.48 -10.39 34.55
N GLY A 226 12.60 -9.18 35.11
CA GLY A 226 13.46 -8.94 36.28
C GLY A 226 14.96 -9.08 36.00
N VAL A 227 15.36 -9.12 34.74
CA VAL A 227 16.78 -9.11 34.32
C VAL A 227 17.25 -7.66 34.46
N GLN A 228 18.01 -7.37 35.54
CA GLN A 228 18.51 -6.03 35.81
C GLN A 228 19.27 -5.45 34.61
N ARG A 229 19.00 -4.16 34.33
CA ARG A 229 19.74 -3.35 33.37
C ARG A 229 21.14 -3.10 33.94
N ASP A 230 22.13 -3.87 33.50
CA ASP A 230 23.54 -3.50 33.64
C ASP A 230 23.96 -2.50 32.55
#